data_AF-L8Y7B6-F1
#
_entry.id   AF-L8Y7B6-F1
#
_cell.length_a   1.000
_cell.length_b   1.000
_cell.length_c   1.000
_cell.angle_alpha   90.00
_cell.angle_beta   90.00
_cell.angle_gamma   90.00
#
_symmetry.space_group_name_H-M   'P 1'
#
loop_
_entity.id
_entity.type
_entity.pdbx_description
1 polymer ?
#
loop_
_entity_poly.entity_id
_entity_poly.type
_entity_poly.pdbx_seq_one_letter_code
_entity_poly.pdbx_strand_id
1 'polypeptide(L)'
;MLAAGPWETPHLRTRANWYGKWSSALEGKRIVEEDFHVDKDTTVRVPMLNLLGIFDLHRDQNLSCWVVLEHMKGGATAFFFLPDPGKLQQLEETLTFQHVNDILKTSTVRSVNLQFPKLSISATYDLKEVLNDMNITKIFSNGAHLSGITKHAPLKLSKAVHRAVLTIDEKGTEAAGSPSLEDSHWATHHTIRFNRPFLIVIKEEFSDFILFIAKVLNPMLR
;
A
#
# COMPACT_ATOMS: atom_id res chain seq x y z
N MET A 1 -0.86 2.52 -26.12
CA MET A 1 -1.79 3.55 -26.62
C MET A 1 -2.70 2.86 -27.63
N LEU A 2 -3.95 2.56 -27.27
CA LEU A 2 -4.91 2.00 -28.24
C LEU A 2 -5.40 3.17 -29.10
N ALA A 3 -5.16 3.10 -30.41
CA ALA A 3 -5.54 4.13 -31.37
C ALA A 3 -7.07 4.15 -31.52
N ALA A 4 -7.66 5.30 -31.21
CA ALA A 4 -9.08 5.58 -31.38
C ALA A 4 -9.38 5.96 -32.84
N GLY A 5 -10.58 5.67 -33.34
CA GLY A 5 -10.98 5.99 -34.72
C GLY A 5 -10.97 7.51 -35.01
N PRO A 6 -11.04 7.94 -36.28
CA PRO A 6 -10.85 9.34 -36.70
C PRO A 6 -11.87 10.36 -36.13
N TRP A 7 -12.87 9.92 -35.36
CA TRP A 7 -13.91 10.73 -34.72
C TRP A 7 -13.94 10.58 -33.20
N GLU A 8 -13.12 9.69 -32.64
CA GLU A 8 -13.12 9.42 -31.21
C GLU A 8 -12.12 10.35 -30.50
N THR A 9 -12.63 11.13 -29.56
CA THR A 9 -11.77 11.95 -28.70
C THR A 9 -10.86 11.06 -27.86
N PRO A 10 -9.59 11.42 -27.67
CA PRO A 10 -8.65 10.56 -26.97
C PRO A 10 -9.07 10.35 -25.51
N HIS A 11 -8.92 9.09 -25.08
CA HIS A 11 -9.13 8.64 -23.71
C HIS A 11 -7.86 7.99 -23.18
N LEU A 12 -7.48 8.34 -21.95
CA LEU A 12 -6.39 7.70 -21.24
C LEU A 12 -6.97 6.65 -20.28
N ARG A 13 -6.46 5.43 -20.34
CA ARG A 13 -6.75 4.38 -19.38
C ARG A 13 -5.44 3.78 -18.90
N THR A 14 -5.20 3.82 -17.60
CA THR A 14 -4.03 3.21 -16.99
C THR A 14 -4.49 2.18 -15.96
N ARG A 15 -3.69 1.12 -15.81
CA ARG A 15 -3.93 0.08 -14.82
C ARG A 15 -2.62 -0.31 -14.17
N ALA A 16 -2.62 -0.40 -12.85
CA ALA A 16 -1.50 -0.92 -12.07
C ALA A 16 -2.01 -2.07 -11.20
N ASN A 17 -1.29 -3.20 -11.17
CA ASN A 17 -1.61 -4.30 -10.28
C ASN A 17 -0.35 -4.68 -9.50
N TRP A 18 -0.47 -4.82 -8.19
CA TRP A 18 0.58 -5.32 -7.32
C TRP A 18 0.12 -6.60 -6.63
N TYR A 19 0.96 -7.62 -6.70
CA TYR A 19 0.77 -8.89 -6.00
C TYR A 19 2.00 -9.14 -5.13
N GLY A 20 1.92 -8.68 -3.89
CA GLY A 20 2.95 -8.87 -2.89
C GLY A 20 2.78 -10.20 -2.17
N LYS A 21 3.90 -10.75 -1.71
CA LYS A 21 3.93 -11.96 -0.87
C LYS A 21 4.90 -11.70 0.27
N TRP A 22 4.49 -12.04 1.48
CA TRP A 22 5.40 -12.09 2.62
C TRP A 22 6.59 -13.01 2.29
N SER A 23 7.81 -12.56 2.55
CA SER A 23 9.07 -13.21 2.19
C SER A 23 9.76 -13.84 3.40
N SER A 24 9.54 -13.30 4.60
CA SER A 24 10.09 -13.83 5.86
C SER A 24 9.71 -15.29 6.09
N ALA A 25 10.59 -16.06 6.75
CA ALA A 25 10.31 -17.44 7.15
C ALA A 25 9.17 -17.43 8.19
N LEU A 26 7.94 -17.66 7.71
CA LEU A 26 6.74 -17.60 8.53
C LEU A 26 6.56 -18.93 9.26
N GLU A 27 6.87 -18.96 10.55
CA GLU A 27 6.50 -20.08 11.41
C GLU A 27 5.08 -19.90 11.97
N GLY A 28 4.37 -21.01 12.18
CA GLY A 28 3.13 -20.99 12.96
C GLY A 28 1.96 -20.24 12.32
N LYS A 29 1.96 -20.06 10.99
CA LYS A 29 0.89 -19.37 10.26
C LYS A 29 -0.48 -19.95 10.59
N ARG A 30 -1.39 -19.10 11.06
CA ARG A 30 -2.81 -19.42 11.26
C ARG A 30 -3.67 -18.31 10.68
N ILE A 31 -4.77 -18.68 10.04
CA ILE A 31 -5.82 -17.74 9.64
C ILE A 31 -6.97 -17.91 10.62
N VAL A 32 -7.33 -16.83 11.30
CA VAL A 32 -8.43 -16.81 12.27
C VAL A 32 -9.31 -15.62 11.95
N GLU A 33 -10.63 -15.80 12.03
CA GLU A 33 -11.54 -14.67 11.97
C GLU A 33 -11.34 -13.80 13.23
N GLU A 34 -11.01 -12.53 13.05
CA GLU A 34 -10.80 -11.55 14.12
C GLU A 34 -11.54 -10.25 13.82
N ASP A 35 -11.71 -9.42 14.85
CA ASP A 35 -12.38 -8.13 14.71
C ASP A 35 -11.41 -7.09 14.15
N PHE A 36 -11.87 -6.35 13.15
CA PHE A 36 -11.24 -5.15 12.63
C PHE A 36 -12.11 -3.94 13.00
N HIS A 37 -11.54 -2.98 13.72
CA HIS A 37 -12.21 -1.76 14.15
C HIS A 37 -12.15 -0.72 13.05
N VAL A 38 -13.21 -0.57 12.26
CA VAL A 38 -13.24 0.42 11.15
C VAL A 38 -13.32 1.85 11.70
N ASP A 39 -13.95 2.01 12.86
CA ASP A 39 -13.99 3.23 13.66
C ASP A 39 -14.13 2.85 15.16
N LYS A 40 -14.50 3.82 16.02
CA LYS A 40 -14.61 3.59 17.47
C LYS A 40 -15.78 2.67 17.86
N ASP A 41 -16.85 2.68 17.07
CA ASP A 41 -18.13 2.06 17.42
C ASP A 41 -18.46 0.87 16.50
N THR A 42 -17.74 0.74 15.39
CA THR A 42 -18.00 -0.25 14.34
C THR A 42 -16.86 -1.24 14.20
N THR A 43 -17.19 -2.53 14.23
CA THR A 43 -16.26 -3.63 13.96
C THR A 43 -16.77 -4.51 12.83
N VAL A 44 -15.86 -5.10 12.07
CA VAL A 44 -16.15 -6.11 11.06
C VAL A 44 -15.27 -7.33 11.28
N ARG A 45 -15.79 -8.52 11.00
CA ARG A 45 -15.03 -9.77 11.08
C ARG A 45 -14.21 -9.94 9.80
N VAL A 46 -12.92 -10.22 9.97
CA VAL A 46 -11.97 -10.35 8.86
C VAL A 46 -11.10 -11.59 9.05
N PRO A 47 -10.72 -12.27 7.96
CA PRO A 47 -9.68 -13.30 8.01
C PRO A 47 -8.34 -12.64 8.36
N MET A 48 -7.87 -12.86 9.58
CA MET A 48 -6.61 -12.32 10.11
C MET A 48 -5.51 -13.39 10.02
N LEU A 49 -4.41 -13.05 9.35
CA LEU A 49 -3.20 -13.85 9.32
C LEU A 49 -2.43 -13.59 10.62
N ASN A 50 -2.17 -14.64 11.38
CA ASN A 50 -1.32 -14.64 12.57
C ASN A 50 0.01 -15.30 12.23
N LEU A 51 1.09 -14.52 12.29
CA LEU A 51 2.40 -14.85 11.77
C LEU A 51 3.47 -14.56 12.83
N LEU A 52 4.21 -15.58 13.25
CA LEU A 52 5.43 -15.36 14.02
C LEU A 52 6.62 -15.37 13.05
N GLY A 53 7.39 -14.28 13.06
CA GLY A 53 8.51 -14.13 12.13
C GLY A 53 9.47 -13.03 12.55
N ILE A 54 10.51 -12.88 11.74
CA ILE A 54 11.51 -11.82 11.88
C ILE A 54 11.16 -10.73 10.85
N PHE A 55 10.95 -9.52 11.34
CA PHE A 55 10.56 -8.36 10.54
C PHE A 55 11.42 -7.15 10.88
N ASP A 56 11.60 -6.26 9.91
CA ASP A 56 12.06 -4.91 10.17
C ASP A 56 10.93 -4.11 10.82
N LEU A 57 11.18 -3.64 12.04
CA LEU A 57 10.22 -2.89 12.83
C LEU A 57 10.80 -1.54 13.23
N HIS A 58 9.98 -0.50 13.09
CA HIS A 58 10.28 0.84 13.53
C HIS A 58 9.11 1.42 14.32
N ARG A 59 9.41 2.15 15.39
CA ARG A 59 8.43 2.95 16.14
C ARG A 59 8.71 4.43 15.86
N ASP A 60 7.86 5.05 15.06
CA ASP A 60 8.00 6.47 14.74
C ASP A 60 7.17 7.30 15.73
N GLN A 61 7.85 8.11 16.55
CA GLN A 61 7.18 8.97 17.53
C GLN A 61 6.58 10.22 16.89
N ASN A 62 7.19 10.75 15.82
CA ASN A 62 6.71 11.95 15.12
C ASN A 62 5.40 11.65 14.38
N LEU A 63 5.33 10.49 13.74
CA LEU A 63 4.14 10.00 13.06
C LEU A 63 3.16 9.29 14.00
N SER A 64 3.55 9.02 15.26
CA SER A 64 2.74 8.30 16.24
C SER A 64 2.22 6.96 15.70
N CYS A 65 3.13 6.14 15.17
CA CYS A 65 2.77 4.88 14.53
C CYS A 65 3.83 3.80 14.71
N TRP A 66 3.40 2.54 14.59
CA TRP A 66 4.30 1.42 14.31
C TRP A 66 4.44 1.26 12.80
N VAL A 67 5.65 0.93 12.34
CA VAL A 67 5.92 0.64 10.93
C VAL A 67 6.59 -0.72 10.82
N VAL A 68 5.91 -1.64 10.13
CA VAL A 68 6.46 -2.95 9.75
C VAL A 68 6.95 -2.83 8.31
N LEU A 69 8.18 -3.25 8.05
CA LEU A 69 8.76 -3.26 6.71
C LEU A 69 8.91 -4.70 6.24
N GLU A 70 8.64 -4.93 4.96
CA GLU A 70 8.87 -6.21 4.31
C GLU A 70 9.57 -5.99 2.97
N HIS A 71 10.74 -6.60 2.83
CA HIS A 71 11.44 -6.67 1.55
C HIS A 71 10.76 -7.70 0.64
N MET A 72 10.16 -7.22 -0.44
CA MET A 72 9.40 -8.01 -1.39
C MET A 72 10.32 -8.52 -2.52
N LYS A 73 10.00 -9.69 -3.06
CA LYS A 73 10.67 -10.20 -4.27
C LYS A 73 10.48 -9.19 -5.41
N GLY A 74 11.56 -8.88 -6.12
CA GLY A 74 11.55 -7.92 -7.24
C GLY A 74 12.11 -6.54 -6.91
N GLY A 75 12.78 -6.37 -5.76
CA GLY A 75 13.48 -5.12 -5.42
C GLY A 75 12.53 -4.02 -5.01
N ALA A 76 11.56 -4.34 -4.16
CA ALA A 76 10.64 -3.35 -3.60
C ALA A 76 10.47 -3.61 -2.09
N THR A 77 10.28 -2.54 -1.33
CA THR A 77 9.99 -2.61 0.09
C THR A 77 8.55 -2.15 0.33
N ALA A 78 7.78 -2.92 1.09
CA ALA A 78 6.47 -2.52 1.57
C ALA A 78 6.58 -1.99 3.00
N PHE A 79 5.98 -0.84 3.27
CA PHE A 79 5.91 -0.18 4.56
C PHE A 79 4.45 -0.20 5.02
N PHE A 80 4.21 -0.82 6.17
CA PHE A 80 2.89 -0.93 6.78
C PHE A 80 2.82 -0.03 8.01
N PHE A 81 2.19 1.13 7.86
CA PHE A 81 2.06 2.13 8.91
C PHE A 81 0.78 1.90 9.70
N LEU A 82 0.93 1.47 10.95
CA LEU A 82 -0.15 1.28 11.90
C LEU A 82 -0.18 2.47 12.88
N PRO A 83 -1.02 3.50 12.63
CA PRO A 83 -1.11 4.66 13.51
C PRO A 83 -1.65 4.27 14.88
N ASP A 84 -1.26 5.00 15.91
CA ASP A 84 -1.88 4.90 17.23
C ASP A 84 -3.39 5.22 17.15
N PRO A 85 -4.20 4.80 18.14
CA PRO A 85 -5.61 5.12 18.18
C PRO A 85 -5.87 6.63 18.03
N GLY A 86 -6.68 7.00 17.03
CA GLY A 86 -7.03 8.39 16.73
C GLY A 86 -5.94 9.20 16.01
N LYS A 87 -4.83 8.59 15.59
CA LYS A 87 -3.69 9.29 14.95
C LYS A 87 -3.59 9.12 13.44
N LEU A 88 -4.58 8.48 12.80
CA LEU A 88 -4.58 8.28 11.35
C LEU A 88 -4.48 9.61 10.58
N GLN A 89 -5.29 10.61 10.93
CA GLN A 89 -5.27 11.91 10.23
C GLN A 89 -3.91 12.60 10.37
N GLN A 90 -3.32 12.59 11.57
CA GLN A 90 -1.98 13.14 11.80
C GLN A 90 -0.94 12.44 10.93
N LEU A 91 -1.00 11.10 10.84
CA LEU A 91 -0.13 10.33 9.96
C LEU A 91 -0.31 10.77 8.49
N GLU A 92 -1.54 10.92 8.00
CA GLU A 92 -1.81 11.35 6.61
C GLU A 92 -1.27 12.76 6.30
N GLU A 93 -1.39 13.69 7.23
CA GLU A 93 -0.98 15.09 7.05
C GLU A 93 0.55 15.28 7.21
N THR A 94 1.21 14.38 7.95
CA THR A 94 2.62 14.53 8.34
C THR A 94 3.55 13.61 7.54
N LEU A 95 3.05 12.49 7.02
CA LEU A 95 3.87 11.53 6.28
C LEU A 95 4.50 12.19 5.05
N THR A 96 5.82 12.06 4.93
CA THR A 96 6.58 12.59 3.79
C THR A 96 7.48 11.51 3.21
N PHE A 97 7.99 11.77 2.02
CA PHE A 97 8.99 10.90 1.39
C PHE A 97 10.25 10.72 2.26
N GLN A 98 10.67 11.78 2.95
CA GLN A 98 11.83 11.73 3.84
C GLN A 98 11.62 10.76 5.00
N HIS A 99 10.43 10.74 5.61
CA HIS A 99 10.10 9.78 6.65
C HIS A 99 10.25 8.33 6.16
N VAL A 100 9.73 8.01 4.97
CA VAL A 100 9.84 6.65 4.38
C VAL A 100 11.31 6.25 4.22
N ASN A 101 12.15 7.17 3.74
CA ASN A 101 13.58 6.94 3.55
C ASN A 101 14.36 6.81 4.87
N ASP A 102 13.99 7.58 5.89
CA ASP A 102 14.64 7.51 7.20
C ASP A 102 14.23 6.26 7.98
N ILE A 103 12.97 5.86 7.90
CA ILE A 103 12.47 4.61 8.48
C ILE A 103 13.22 3.41 7.90
N LEU A 104 13.45 3.38 6.58
CA LEU A 104 14.21 2.31 5.93
C LEU A 104 15.64 2.16 6.48
N LYS A 105 16.27 3.26 6.91
CA LYS A 105 17.64 3.26 7.46
C LYS A 105 17.69 2.97 8.95
N THR A 106 16.59 3.20 9.66
CA THR A 106 16.53 3.20 11.13
C THR A 106 15.62 2.09 11.68
N SER A 107 15.06 1.24 10.82
CA SER A 107 14.35 0.04 11.24
C SER A 107 15.32 -0.92 11.95
N THR A 108 14.75 -1.75 12.82
CA THR A 108 15.51 -2.78 13.52
C THR A 108 14.84 -4.12 13.32
N VAL A 109 15.65 -5.13 13.02
CA VAL A 109 15.21 -6.51 12.85
C VAL A 109 14.76 -7.06 14.21
N ARG A 110 13.50 -7.52 14.30
CA ARG A 110 12.90 -8.02 15.54
C ARG A 110 12.01 -9.24 15.28
N SER A 111 11.92 -10.12 16.28
CA SER A 111 10.91 -11.17 16.32
C SER A 111 9.56 -10.57 16.70
N VAL A 112 8.57 -10.67 15.81
CA VAL A 112 7.25 -10.06 15.95
C VAL A 112 6.18 -11.12 15.70
N ASN A 113 5.16 -11.11 16.55
CA ASN A 113 3.89 -11.77 16.27
C ASN A 113 3.01 -10.79 15.50
N LEU A 114 3.03 -10.88 14.18
CA LEU A 114 2.30 -10.01 13.27
C LEU A 114 0.89 -10.57 13.04
N GLN A 115 -0.12 -9.75 13.31
CA GLN A 115 -1.51 -10.05 12.97
C GLN A 115 -1.95 -9.09 11.86
N PHE A 116 -2.15 -9.61 10.65
CA PHE A 116 -2.39 -8.81 9.45
C PHE A 116 -3.62 -9.31 8.67
N PRO A 117 -4.57 -8.45 8.29
CA PRO A 117 -5.77 -8.90 7.60
C PRO A 117 -5.41 -9.39 6.20
N LYS A 118 -6.06 -10.47 5.74
CA LYS A 118 -5.93 -10.87 4.34
C LYS A 118 -6.43 -9.75 3.45
N LEU A 119 -5.58 -9.26 2.55
CA LEU A 119 -5.82 -8.01 1.86
C LEU A 119 -5.83 -8.19 0.34
N SER A 120 -6.97 -7.84 -0.26
CA SER A 120 -7.10 -7.66 -1.70
C SER A 120 -8.06 -6.50 -1.96
N ILE A 121 -7.50 -5.35 -2.32
CA ILE A 121 -8.23 -4.09 -2.50
C ILE A 121 -8.04 -3.57 -3.91
N SER A 122 -9.04 -2.86 -4.43
CA SER A 122 -8.93 -2.14 -5.68
C SER A 122 -9.55 -0.75 -5.60
N ALA A 123 -9.07 0.15 -6.45
CA ALA A 123 -9.64 1.48 -6.57
C ALA A 123 -9.63 1.89 -8.04
N THR A 124 -10.68 2.60 -8.47
CA THR A 124 -10.76 3.19 -9.80
C THR A 124 -11.04 4.68 -9.64
N TYR A 125 -10.17 5.50 -10.21
CA TYR A 125 -10.24 6.96 -10.14
C TYR A 125 -10.51 7.54 -11.52
N ASP A 126 -11.42 8.50 -11.59
CA ASP A 126 -11.46 9.44 -12.72
C ASP A 126 -10.35 10.46 -12.51
N LEU A 127 -9.24 10.28 -13.22
CA LEU A 127 -8.10 11.17 -13.14
C LEU A 127 -8.45 12.58 -13.61
N LYS A 128 -9.49 12.78 -14.42
CA LYS A 128 -9.89 14.13 -14.81
C LYS A 128 -10.33 14.95 -13.59
N GLU A 129 -11.11 14.35 -12.69
CA GLU A 129 -11.57 15.03 -11.46
C GLU A 129 -10.38 15.31 -10.55
N VAL A 130 -9.58 14.29 -10.25
CA VAL A 130 -8.39 14.41 -9.38
C VAL A 130 -7.41 15.45 -9.91
N LEU A 131 -7.10 15.43 -11.22
CA LEU A 131 -6.16 16.37 -11.82
C LEU A 131 -6.73 17.78 -11.90
N ASN A 132 -8.05 17.96 -12.03
CA ASN A 132 -8.69 19.27 -11.96
C ASN A 132 -8.54 19.90 -10.56
N ASP A 133 -8.72 19.13 -9.49
CA ASP A 133 -8.52 19.59 -8.12
C ASP A 133 -7.06 20.01 -7.86
N MET A 134 -6.12 19.45 -8.64
CA MET A 134 -4.71 19.85 -8.68
C MET A 134 -4.40 20.98 -9.69
N ASN A 135 -5.42 21.68 -10.21
CA ASN A 135 -5.32 22.74 -11.22
C ASN A 135 -4.79 22.30 -12.60
N ILE A 136 -4.73 21.00 -12.89
CA ILE A 136 -4.38 20.46 -14.21
C ILE A 136 -5.66 20.31 -15.05
N THR A 137 -6.20 21.44 -15.48
CA THR A 137 -7.52 21.52 -16.14
C THR A 137 -7.43 21.69 -17.65
N LYS A 138 -6.40 22.42 -18.14
CA LYS A 138 -6.31 22.86 -19.54
C LYS A 138 -6.31 21.69 -20.53
N ILE A 139 -5.67 20.57 -20.19
CA ILE A 139 -5.59 19.36 -21.04
C ILE A 139 -6.96 18.72 -21.32
N PHE A 140 -7.94 18.96 -20.44
CA PHE A 140 -9.31 18.45 -20.56
C PHE A 140 -10.29 19.45 -21.20
N SER A 141 -9.82 20.67 -21.47
CA SER A 141 -10.63 21.77 -22.01
C SER A 141 -10.53 21.87 -23.53
N ASN A 142 -11.45 22.62 -24.16
CA ASN A 142 -11.36 22.92 -25.59
C ASN A 142 -10.14 23.79 -25.95
N GLY A 143 -9.52 24.45 -24.97
CA GLY A 143 -8.29 25.24 -25.14
C GLY A 143 -7.01 24.44 -24.93
N ALA A 144 -7.07 23.11 -24.92
CA ALA A 144 -5.90 22.25 -24.81
C ALA A 144 -4.97 22.44 -26.03
N HIS A 145 -3.67 22.64 -25.77
CA HIS A 145 -2.66 22.69 -26.84
C HIS A 145 -1.93 21.35 -26.88
N LEU A 146 -2.41 20.43 -27.72
CA LEU A 146 -1.83 19.11 -27.93
C LEU A 146 -1.20 18.97 -29.33
N SER A 147 -0.53 20.02 -29.80
CA SER A 147 0.07 20.11 -31.14
C SER A 147 1.20 19.10 -31.38
N GLY A 148 1.81 18.58 -30.32
CA GLY A 148 2.77 17.48 -30.38
C GLY A 148 2.15 16.12 -30.74
N ILE A 149 0.82 15.96 -30.55
CA ILE A 149 0.09 14.74 -30.92
C ILE A 149 -0.50 14.89 -32.32
N THR A 150 -1.14 16.02 -32.63
CA THR A 150 -1.70 16.31 -33.96
C THR A 150 -1.64 17.79 -34.27
N LYS A 151 -1.32 18.12 -35.53
CA LYS A 151 -1.34 19.50 -36.05
C LYS A 151 -2.61 19.83 -36.83
N HIS A 152 -3.46 18.84 -37.08
CA HIS A 152 -4.54 18.95 -38.07
C HIS A 152 -5.90 19.29 -37.48
N ALA A 153 -6.12 19.03 -36.18
CA ALA A 153 -7.40 19.26 -35.53
C ALA A 153 -7.21 19.67 -34.07
N PRO A 154 -8.10 20.51 -33.51
CA PRO A 154 -8.18 20.74 -32.08
C PRO A 154 -8.38 19.41 -31.34
N LEU A 155 -7.57 19.17 -30.31
CA LEU A 155 -7.58 17.93 -29.55
C LEU A 155 -7.60 18.23 -28.06
N LYS A 156 -8.37 17.46 -27.30
CA LYS A 156 -8.40 17.49 -25.84
C LYS A 156 -8.47 16.07 -25.30
N LEU A 157 -7.95 15.86 -24.10
CA LEU A 157 -8.15 14.60 -23.38
C LEU A 157 -9.57 14.59 -22.82
N SER A 158 -10.42 13.66 -23.25
CA SER A 158 -11.83 13.71 -22.85
C SER A 158 -12.12 12.92 -21.59
N LYS A 159 -11.36 11.82 -21.37
CA LYS A 159 -11.46 10.98 -20.17
C LYS A 159 -10.08 10.47 -19.80
N ALA A 160 -9.81 10.37 -18.50
CA ALA A 160 -8.63 9.73 -17.98
C ALA A 160 -9.02 8.86 -16.79
N VAL A 161 -8.78 7.56 -16.84
CA VAL A 161 -9.13 6.64 -15.75
C VAL A 161 -7.90 5.88 -15.31
N HIS A 162 -7.69 5.80 -14.00
CA HIS A 162 -6.68 4.94 -13.39
C HIS A 162 -7.35 3.86 -12.54
N ARG A 163 -6.96 2.60 -12.73
CA ARG A 163 -7.36 1.50 -11.85
C ARG A 163 -6.14 0.86 -11.19
N ALA A 164 -6.17 0.78 -9.87
CA ALA A 164 -5.14 0.11 -9.07
C ALA A 164 -5.73 -1.12 -8.38
N VAL A 165 -4.95 -2.19 -8.31
CA VAL A 165 -5.27 -3.40 -7.53
C VAL A 165 -4.05 -3.74 -6.68
N LEU A 166 -4.23 -3.89 -5.38
CA LEU A 166 -3.21 -4.32 -4.44
C LEU A 166 -3.68 -5.59 -3.75
N THR A 167 -2.92 -6.67 -3.89
CA THR A 167 -3.14 -7.91 -3.14
C THR A 167 -1.86 -8.26 -2.40
N ILE A 168 -2.01 -8.58 -1.11
CA ILE A 168 -0.93 -9.07 -0.26
C ILE A 168 -1.34 -10.45 0.20
N ASP A 169 -0.65 -11.44 -0.35
CA ASP A 169 -0.95 -12.85 -0.13
C ASP A 169 0.07 -13.49 0.82
N GLU A 170 -0.40 -14.52 1.50
CA GLU A 170 0.37 -15.37 2.39
C GLU A 170 1.33 -16.34 1.69
N LYS A 171 1.28 -16.45 0.36
CA LYS A 171 2.00 -17.46 -0.44
C LYS A 171 3.48 -17.12 -0.65
N GLY A 172 4.15 -16.73 0.42
CA GLY A 172 5.60 -16.73 0.58
C GLY A 172 6.16 -18.15 0.55
N THR A 173 7.42 -18.29 0.14
CA THR A 173 8.09 -19.55 -0.21
C THR A 173 7.85 -20.68 0.81
N GLU A 174 7.24 -21.80 0.38
CA GLU A 174 7.15 -23.07 1.14
C GLU A 174 8.51 -23.76 1.37
N ALA A 175 9.63 -23.07 1.13
CA ALA A 175 10.98 -23.64 1.18
C ALA A 175 12.04 -22.54 1.26
N ALA A 176 12.30 -22.03 2.46
CA ALA A 176 13.61 -21.48 2.83
C ALA A 176 13.69 -21.58 4.34
N GLY A 177 14.67 -22.34 4.84
CA GLY A 177 14.79 -22.77 6.23
C GLY A 177 14.43 -21.67 7.21
N SER A 178 13.53 -21.99 8.14
CA SER A 178 13.35 -21.20 9.34
C SER A 178 14.72 -21.02 9.99
N PRO A 179 15.13 -19.80 10.38
CA PRO A 179 16.10 -19.71 11.47
C PRO A 179 15.46 -20.44 12.64
N SER A 180 16.07 -21.55 13.08
CA SER A 180 15.63 -22.26 14.27
C SER A 180 15.62 -21.23 15.40
N LEU A 181 14.42 -20.85 15.85
CA LEU A 181 14.22 -20.16 17.12
C LEU A 181 14.44 -21.18 18.26
N GLU A 182 15.53 -21.94 18.17
CA GLU A 182 16.09 -22.65 19.29
C GLU A 182 16.76 -21.58 20.15
N ASP A 183 16.29 -21.48 21.39
CA ASP A 183 16.79 -20.59 22.43
C ASP A 183 16.33 -19.11 22.33
N SER A 184 15.05 -18.87 22.62
CA SER A 184 14.77 -17.73 23.48
C SER A 184 13.67 -18.05 24.48
N HIS A 185 14.01 -17.84 25.75
CA HIS A 185 13.10 -17.78 26.88
C HIS A 185 11.83 -17.02 26.50
N TRP A 186 10.71 -17.37 27.14
CA TRP A 186 9.35 -16.81 27.13
C TRP A 186 9.17 -15.27 27.17
N ALA A 187 10.20 -14.47 26.86
CA ALA A 187 10.07 -13.07 26.46
C ALA A 187 8.97 -12.98 25.39
N THR A 188 7.81 -12.49 25.82
CA THR A 188 6.61 -12.30 25.01
C THR A 188 6.98 -11.57 23.73
N HIS A 189 6.92 -12.25 22.59
CA HIS A 189 7.13 -11.64 21.28
C HIS A 189 6.27 -10.37 21.16
N HIS A 190 6.86 -9.28 20.67
CA HIS A 190 6.10 -8.04 20.49
C HIS A 190 5.00 -8.30 19.46
N THR A 191 3.75 -8.04 19.83
CA THR A 191 2.59 -8.30 18.96
C THR A 191 2.18 -7.01 18.27
N ILE A 192 2.21 -7.01 16.93
CA ILE A 192 1.71 -5.89 16.11
C ILE A 192 0.44 -6.35 15.41
N ARG A 193 -0.68 -5.71 15.74
CA ARG A 193 -2.00 -6.07 15.24
C ARG A 193 -2.57 -4.98 14.32
N PHE A 194 -2.67 -5.29 13.03
CA PHE A 194 -3.32 -4.45 12.02
C PHE A 194 -4.85 -4.66 12.01
N ASN A 195 -5.50 -4.42 13.15
CA ASN A 195 -6.94 -4.55 13.31
C ASN A 195 -7.69 -3.21 13.33
N ARG A 196 -7.10 -2.16 12.76
CA ARG A 196 -7.68 -0.82 12.66
C ARG A 196 -7.10 -0.11 11.43
N PRO A 197 -7.68 1.01 10.98
CA PRO A 197 -7.20 1.73 9.81
C PRO A 197 -5.69 1.96 9.79
N PHE A 198 -5.08 1.67 8.64
CA PHE A 198 -3.63 1.72 8.45
C PHE A 198 -3.28 2.17 7.02
N LEU A 199 -2.03 2.60 6.82
CA LEU A 199 -1.50 2.98 5.52
C LEU A 199 -0.48 1.95 5.02
N ILE A 200 -0.40 1.83 3.71
CA ILE A 200 0.58 1.01 3.00
C ILE A 200 1.31 1.90 2.02
N VAL A 201 2.63 1.85 2.02
CA VAL A 201 3.47 2.46 0.98
C VAL A 201 4.34 1.36 0.39
N ILE A 202 4.39 1.22 -0.93
CA ILE A 202 5.29 0.30 -1.62
C ILE A 202 6.25 1.14 -2.45
N LYS A 203 7.54 0.92 -2.21
CA LYS A 203 8.63 1.69 -2.81
C LYS A 203 9.59 0.75 -3.53
N GLU A 204 10.03 1.14 -4.72
CA GLU A 204 11.03 0.41 -5.49
C GLU A 204 12.43 0.79 -5.00
N GLU A 205 13.28 -0.22 -4.80
CA GLU A 205 14.57 -0.09 -4.09
C GLU A 205 15.66 0.56 -4.96
N PHE A 206 15.57 0.46 -6.29
CA PHE A 206 16.64 0.92 -7.21
C PHE A 206 16.52 2.40 -7.57
N SER A 207 15.30 2.87 -7.80
CA SER A 207 14.94 4.19 -8.31
C SER A 207 14.33 5.10 -7.25
N ASP A 208 14.10 4.58 -6.04
CA ASP A 208 13.46 5.28 -4.93
C ASP A 208 11.98 5.65 -5.18
N PHE A 209 11.36 5.15 -6.27
CA PHE A 209 10.00 5.51 -6.63
C PHE A 209 8.94 4.86 -5.75
N ILE A 210 7.93 5.65 -5.37
CA ILE A 210 6.72 5.13 -4.75
C ILE A 210 5.84 4.50 -5.83
N LEU A 211 5.67 3.19 -5.76
CA LEU A 211 4.85 2.41 -6.68
C LEU A 211 3.38 2.45 -6.29
N PHE A 212 3.07 2.36 -4.99
CA PHE A 212 1.71 2.36 -4.47
C PHE A 212 1.63 3.07 -3.12
N ILE A 213 0.52 3.76 -2.90
CA ILE A 213 0.06 4.23 -1.60
C ILE A 213 -1.38 3.77 -1.43
N ALA A 214 -1.71 3.20 -0.28
CA ALA A 214 -3.07 2.78 0.04
C ALA A 214 -3.43 3.12 1.47
N LYS A 215 -4.69 3.47 1.69
CA LYS A 215 -5.33 3.55 3.00
C LYS A 215 -6.35 2.43 3.11
N VAL A 216 -6.20 1.59 4.14
CA VAL A 216 -7.14 0.50 4.41
C VAL A 216 -8.02 0.92 5.58
N LEU A 217 -9.26 1.34 5.30
CA LEU A 217 -10.25 1.64 6.34
C LEU A 217 -11.07 0.40 6.74
N ASN A 218 -11.30 -0.49 5.79
CA ASN A 218 -12.00 -1.75 5.98
C ASN A 218 -11.46 -2.76 4.95
N PRO A 219 -10.80 -3.85 5.38
CA PRO A 219 -10.17 -4.81 4.46
C PRO A 219 -11.19 -5.70 3.72
N MET A 220 -12.48 -5.64 4.07
CA MET A 220 -13.55 -6.37 3.39
C MET A 220 -14.11 -5.64 2.16
N LEU A 221 -13.78 -4.35 2.00
CA LEU A 221 -14.17 -3.57 0.82
C LEU A 221 -13.18 -3.85 -0.33
N ARG A 222 -13.72 -4.13 -1.52
CA ARG A 222 -12.96 -4.51 -2.72
C ARG A 222 -12.94 -3.42 -3.78
#